data_AF-A0A0S3F427-F1
#
_entry.id   AF-A0A0S3F427-F1
#
_cell.length_a   1.000
_cell.length_b   1.000
_cell.length_c   1.000
_cell.angle_alpha   90.00
_cell.angle_beta   90.00
_cell.angle_gamma   90.00
#
_symmetry.space_group_name_H-M   'P 1'
#
loop_
_entity.id
_entity.type
_entity.pdbx_description
1 polymer ?
#
loop_
_entity_poly.entity_id
_entity_poly.type
_entity_poly.pdbx_seq_one_letter_code
_entity_poly.pdbx_strand_id
1 'polypeptide(L)'
;MGTLVPQLAWAKSGSAQAERIIADCIHRASLGRPWLEKTLWGLRDQEAGWIGAEVANTNGSHDLGPMQVNSWWIPRIATLLGRTEVDVRRWLQFDACFNADAARWIFLSALRSTRNYWKAVGIYHSPTPWRQEHYRNSVVAHMRVRYGNSIFRARGARTSNVVP
;
A
#
# COMPACT_ATOMS: atom_id res chain seq x y z
N MET A 1 -15.15 30.97 -32.84
CA MET A 1 -13.79 30.44 -32.62
C MET A 1 -13.73 29.90 -31.20
N GLY A 2 -14.05 28.62 -31.01
CA GLY A 2 -13.90 27.94 -29.72
C GLY A 2 -12.61 27.12 -29.73
N THR A 3 -11.64 27.51 -28.91
CA THR A 3 -10.39 26.77 -28.75
C THR A 3 -10.68 25.48 -27.96
N LEU A 4 -10.53 24.34 -28.63
CA LEU A 4 -10.46 23.02 -28.00
C LEU A 4 -9.21 22.98 -27.10
N VAL A 5 -9.41 23.12 -25.79
CA VAL A 5 -8.36 22.83 -24.80
C VAL A 5 -8.09 21.31 -24.83
N PRO A 6 -6.84 20.84 -24.85
CA PRO A 6 -6.54 19.43 -25.01
C PRO A 6 -6.83 18.65 -23.72
N GLN A 7 -7.89 17.84 -23.73
CA GLN A 7 -8.34 16.98 -22.62
C GLN A 7 -7.24 16.02 -22.09
N LEU A 8 -6.23 15.69 -22.90
CA LEU A 8 -5.11 14.81 -22.52
C LEU A 8 -4.18 15.38 -21.43
N ALA A 9 -4.01 16.71 -21.35
CA ALA A 9 -3.12 17.32 -20.37
C ALA A 9 -3.73 17.31 -18.96
N TRP A 10 -5.06 17.44 -18.86
CA TRP A 10 -5.77 17.44 -17.58
C TRP A 10 -5.81 16.03 -16.95
N ALA A 11 -6.11 14.98 -17.72
CA ALA A 11 -6.09 13.61 -17.20
C ALA A 11 -4.68 13.20 -16.68
N LYS A 12 -3.61 13.59 -17.39
CA LYS A 12 -2.22 13.36 -16.96
C LYS A 12 -1.82 14.18 -15.72
N SER A 13 -2.31 15.41 -15.59
CA SER A 13 -2.04 16.23 -14.40
C SER A 13 -2.82 15.74 -13.18
N GLY A 14 -4.03 15.21 -13.37
CA GLY A 14 -4.82 14.56 -12.33
C GLY A 14 -4.16 13.29 -11.78
N SER A 15 -3.60 12.44 -12.65
CA SER A 15 -2.84 11.27 -12.21
C SER A 15 -1.54 11.65 -11.50
N ALA A 16 -0.80 12.64 -12.01
CA ALA A 16 0.41 13.12 -11.36
C ALA A 16 0.15 13.76 -9.98
N GLN A 17 -0.97 14.48 -9.81
CA GLN A 17 -1.37 15.03 -8.52
C GLN A 17 -1.78 13.92 -7.54
N ALA A 18 -2.56 12.93 -8.00
CA ALA A 18 -2.93 11.79 -7.17
C ALA A 18 -1.69 11.03 -6.68
N GLU A 19 -0.70 10.80 -7.55
CA GLU A 19 0.55 10.13 -7.17
C GLU A 19 1.34 10.93 -6.12
N ARG A 20 1.39 12.26 -6.20
CA ARG A 20 2.00 13.09 -5.15
C ARG A 20 1.29 12.92 -3.80
N ILE A 21 -0.04 12.92 -3.80
CA ILE A 21 -0.83 12.72 -2.57
C ILE A 21 -0.54 11.34 -1.97
N ILE A 22 -0.52 10.30 -2.81
CA ILE A 22 -0.21 8.93 -2.36
C ILE A 22 1.21 8.86 -1.78
N ALA A 23 2.18 9.47 -2.44
CA ALA A 23 3.56 9.54 -1.95
C ALA A 23 3.67 10.18 -0.57
N ASP A 24 3.01 11.34 -0.37
CA ASP A 24 3.00 12.03 0.93
C ASP A 24 2.31 11.20 2.03
N CYS A 25 1.26 10.46 1.67
CA CYS A 25 0.56 9.58 2.59
C CYS A 25 1.42 8.35 2.97
N ILE A 26 2.13 7.74 2.02
CA ILE A 26 3.08 6.65 2.29
C ILE A 26 4.21 7.14 3.20
N HIS A 27 4.77 8.31 2.91
CA HIS A 27 5.83 8.90 3.73
C HIS A 27 5.35 9.14 5.18
N ARG A 28 4.16 9.73 5.36
CA ARG A 28 3.56 9.92 6.69
C ARG A 28 3.29 8.61 7.41
N ALA A 29 2.69 7.63 6.73
CA ALA A 29 2.42 6.31 7.30
C ALA A 29 3.72 5.62 7.78
N SER A 30 4.86 5.84 7.11
CA SER A 30 6.13 5.26 7.52
C SER A 30 6.62 5.68 8.91
N LEU A 31 6.08 6.77 9.49
CA LEU A 31 6.53 7.35 10.76
C LEU A 31 8.05 7.60 10.82
N GLY A 32 8.64 8.03 9.69
CA GLY A 32 10.07 8.32 9.60
C GLY A 32 10.97 7.09 9.66
N ARG A 33 10.43 5.87 9.49
CA ARG A 33 11.20 4.62 9.44
C ARG A 33 11.53 4.28 7.99
N PRO A 34 12.80 4.41 7.55
CA PRO A 34 13.14 4.26 6.13
C PRO A 34 12.82 2.86 5.56
N TRP A 35 12.96 1.81 6.39
CA TRP A 35 12.63 0.46 5.94
C TRP A 35 11.13 0.28 5.71
N LEU A 36 10.28 0.88 6.55
CA LEU A 36 8.83 0.78 6.44
C LEU A 36 8.32 1.62 5.27
N GLU A 37 8.91 2.78 5.02
CA GLU A 37 8.60 3.56 3.82
C GLU A 37 8.89 2.76 2.55
N LYS A 38 10.06 2.10 2.48
CA LYS A 38 10.41 1.21 1.38
C LYS A 38 9.41 0.05 1.25
N THR A 39 8.99 -0.54 2.36
CA THR A 39 7.97 -1.59 2.37
C THR A 39 6.65 -1.12 1.76
N LEU A 40 6.14 0.03 2.22
CA LEU A 40 4.88 0.58 1.74
C LEU A 40 4.94 0.94 0.26
N TRP A 41 6.07 1.48 -0.22
CA TRP A 41 6.27 1.66 -1.65
C TRP A 41 6.30 0.34 -2.43
N GLY A 42 6.95 -0.69 -1.89
CA GLY A 42 6.96 -2.02 -2.51
C GLY A 42 5.55 -2.62 -2.63
N LEU A 43 4.71 -2.45 -1.61
CA LEU A 43 3.29 -2.84 -1.66
C LEU A 43 2.55 -1.96 -2.68
N ARG A 44 2.65 -0.63 -2.61
CA ARG A 44 1.98 0.30 -3.53
C ARG A 44 2.29 -0.01 -5.00
N ASP A 45 3.55 -0.27 -5.33
CA ASP A 45 3.98 -0.56 -6.69
C ASP A 45 3.39 -1.87 -7.22
N GLN A 46 3.27 -2.89 -6.35
CA GLN A 46 2.63 -4.16 -6.69
C GLN A 46 1.10 -4.02 -6.83
N GLU A 47 0.47 -3.26 -5.93
CA GLU A 47 -0.99 -3.11 -5.87
C GLU A 47 -1.54 -2.21 -6.97
N ALA A 48 -0.74 -1.25 -7.46
CA ALA A 48 -1.09 -0.39 -8.59
C ALA A 48 -2.44 0.39 -8.44
N GLY A 49 -3.02 0.47 -7.24
CA GLY A 49 -4.31 1.10 -6.98
C GLY A 49 -4.31 2.62 -7.15
N TRP A 50 -5.50 3.21 -7.24
CA TRP A 50 -5.71 4.65 -7.34
C TRP A 50 -6.70 5.17 -6.28
N ILE A 51 -6.73 6.48 -6.08
CA ILE A 51 -7.73 7.11 -5.20
C ILE A 51 -9.12 6.91 -5.80
N GLY A 52 -10.03 6.29 -5.04
CA GLY A 52 -11.35 5.88 -5.48
C GLY A 52 -11.40 4.48 -6.10
N ALA A 53 -10.30 3.72 -6.08
CA ALA A 53 -10.32 2.34 -6.56
C ALA A 53 -11.25 1.46 -5.72
N GLU A 54 -12.03 0.63 -6.42
CA GLU A 54 -12.85 -0.44 -5.86
C GLU A 54 -12.85 -1.58 -6.87
N VAL A 55 -11.98 -2.57 -6.65
CA VAL A 55 -11.77 -3.69 -7.58
C VAL A 55 -12.44 -4.93 -7.01
N ALA A 56 -13.42 -5.49 -7.72
CA ALA A 56 -14.16 -6.66 -7.25
C ALA A 56 -13.33 -7.95 -7.38
N ASN A 57 -13.39 -8.78 -6.33
CA ASN A 57 -12.83 -10.12 -6.31
C ASN A 57 -13.91 -11.19 -6.53
N THR A 58 -13.51 -12.36 -7.02
CA THR A 58 -14.43 -13.48 -7.31
C THR A 58 -15.18 -14.02 -6.10
N ASN A 59 -14.68 -13.75 -4.89
CA ASN A 59 -15.31 -14.15 -3.62
C ASN A 59 -16.26 -13.07 -3.04
N GLY A 60 -16.54 -12.00 -3.78
CA GLY A 60 -17.42 -10.90 -3.36
C GLY A 60 -16.74 -9.82 -2.50
N SER A 61 -15.48 -10.01 -2.09
CA SER A 61 -14.69 -8.92 -1.49
C SER A 61 -14.26 -7.90 -2.55
N HIS A 62 -13.80 -6.73 -2.11
CA HIS A 62 -13.30 -5.67 -2.99
C HIS A 62 -11.97 -5.13 -2.48
N ASP A 63 -11.03 -4.82 -3.37
CA ASP A 63 -9.77 -4.18 -3.01
C ASP A 63 -9.87 -2.66 -3.22
N LEU A 64 -9.55 -1.90 -2.18
CA LEU A 64 -9.92 -0.49 -2.06
C LEU A 64 -8.70 0.43 -2.08
N GLY A 65 -8.81 1.52 -2.83
CA GLY A 65 -7.88 2.64 -2.81
C GLY A 65 -6.44 2.32 -3.29
N PRO A 66 -5.49 3.23 -3.03
CA PRO A 66 -4.12 3.15 -3.55
C PRO A 66 -3.34 1.90 -3.17
N MET A 67 -3.54 1.39 -1.95
CA MET A 67 -2.87 0.20 -1.42
C MET A 67 -3.70 -1.07 -1.58
N GLN A 68 -4.83 -1.00 -2.30
CA GLN A 68 -5.73 -2.15 -2.56
C GLN A 68 -6.08 -2.92 -1.28
N VAL A 69 -6.45 -2.21 -0.21
CA VAL A 69 -6.84 -2.83 1.06
C VAL A 69 -8.14 -3.59 0.85
N ASN A 70 -8.10 -4.91 1.07
CA ASN A 70 -9.28 -5.76 0.90
C ASN A 70 -10.40 -5.41 1.89
N SER A 71 -11.64 -5.40 1.39
CA SER A 71 -12.84 -5.03 2.12
C SER A 71 -13.16 -5.92 3.31
N TRP A 72 -12.57 -7.13 3.40
CA TRP A 72 -12.73 -7.99 4.59
C TRP A 72 -12.18 -7.34 5.88
N TRP A 73 -11.30 -6.33 5.75
CA TRP A 73 -10.76 -5.60 6.90
C TRP A 73 -11.73 -4.56 7.46
N ILE A 74 -12.77 -4.19 6.71
CA ILE A 74 -13.70 -3.10 7.07
C ILE A 74 -14.35 -3.32 8.45
N PRO A 75 -14.97 -4.48 8.76
CA PRO A 75 -15.65 -4.66 10.05
C PRO A 75 -14.70 -4.53 11.24
N ARG A 76 -13.47 -5.04 11.07
CA ARG A 76 -12.43 -4.96 12.11
C ARG A 76 -11.94 -3.54 12.32
N ILE A 77 -11.66 -2.80 11.24
CA ILE A 77 -11.22 -1.40 11.32
C ILE A 77 -12.33 -0.52 11.90
N ALA A 78 -13.58 -0.71 11.46
CA ALA A 78 -14.76 -0.01 11.96
C ALA A 78 -14.92 -0.18 13.48
N THR A 79 -14.79 -1.43 13.95
CA THR A 79 -14.81 -1.75 15.38
C THR A 79 -13.68 -1.07 16.15
N LEU A 80 -12.45 -1.13 15.64
CA LEU A 80 -11.27 -0.52 16.29
C LEU A 80 -11.37 1.00 16.41
N LEU A 81 -12.05 1.67 15.48
CA LEU A 81 -12.17 3.12 15.42
C LEU A 81 -13.47 3.67 16.02
N GLY A 82 -14.44 2.80 16.35
CA GLY A 82 -15.79 3.25 16.73
C GLY A 82 -16.46 4.04 15.61
N ARG A 83 -16.44 3.49 14.39
CA ARG A 83 -16.98 4.10 13.16
C ARG A 83 -17.85 3.11 12.42
N THR A 84 -18.66 3.61 11.49
CA THR A 84 -19.49 2.73 10.65
C THR A 84 -18.65 2.06 9.57
N GLU A 85 -19.07 0.89 9.11
CA GLU A 85 -18.43 0.22 7.97
C GLU A 85 -18.49 1.06 6.69
N VAL A 86 -19.56 1.86 6.52
CA VAL A 86 -19.73 2.78 5.40
C VAL A 86 -18.66 3.87 5.40
N ASP A 87 -18.40 4.48 6.56
CA ASP A 87 -17.35 5.50 6.71
C ASP A 87 -15.97 4.91 6.39
N VAL A 88 -15.65 3.75 6.98
CA VAL A 88 -14.37 3.08 6.76
C VAL A 88 -14.18 2.69 5.31
N ARG A 89 -15.23 2.16 4.64
CA ARG A 89 -15.18 1.85 3.21
C ARG A 89 -14.86 3.11 2.41
N ARG A 90 -15.58 4.21 2.68
CA ARG A 90 -15.38 5.49 1.99
C ARG A 90 -13.97 6.02 2.18
N TRP A 91 -13.42 5.96 3.40
CA TRP A 91 -12.06 6.41 3.68
C TRP A 91 -11.02 5.50 3.02
N LEU A 92 -11.17 4.17 3.08
CA LEU A 92 -10.28 3.26 2.37
C LEU A 92 -10.26 3.52 0.86
N GLN A 93 -11.37 3.93 0.26
CA GLN A 93 -11.41 4.26 -1.16
C GLN A 93 -10.79 5.63 -1.46
N PHE A 94 -11.23 6.69 -0.77
CA PHE A 94 -11.00 8.07 -1.20
C PHE A 94 -10.01 8.86 -0.34
N ASP A 95 -9.69 8.40 0.87
CA ASP A 95 -8.65 8.99 1.71
C ASP A 95 -7.36 8.17 1.58
N ALA A 96 -6.45 8.66 0.74
CA ALA A 96 -5.17 8.00 0.47
C ALA A 96 -4.33 7.78 1.75
N CYS A 97 -4.48 8.66 2.74
CA CYS A 97 -3.72 8.59 3.98
C CYS A 97 -4.30 7.56 4.92
N PHE A 98 -5.63 7.55 5.07
CA PHE A 98 -6.31 6.48 5.78
C PHE A 98 -5.99 5.10 5.18
N ASN A 99 -5.99 5.01 3.85
CA ASN A 99 -5.66 3.78 3.13
C ASN A 99 -4.19 3.34 3.37
N ALA A 100 -3.23 4.26 3.28
CA ALA A 100 -1.82 3.97 3.58
C ALA A 100 -1.59 3.57 5.05
N ASP A 101 -2.29 4.22 5.99
CA ASP A 101 -2.22 3.88 7.41
C ASP A 101 -2.84 2.50 7.72
N ALA A 102 -3.95 2.16 7.07
CA ALA A 102 -4.55 0.83 7.15
C ALA A 102 -3.58 -0.23 6.60
N ALA A 103 -2.96 0.01 5.44
CA ALA A 103 -1.99 -0.90 4.85
C ALA A 103 -0.78 -1.14 5.77
N ARG A 104 -0.24 -0.07 6.37
CA ARG A 104 0.80 -0.15 7.40
C ARG A 104 0.34 -0.99 8.59
N TRP A 105 -0.84 -0.74 9.14
CA TRP A 105 -1.33 -1.44 10.31
C TRP A 105 -1.53 -2.94 10.04
N ILE A 106 -2.03 -3.31 8.86
CA ILE A 106 -2.16 -4.70 8.40
C ILE A 106 -0.78 -5.36 8.32
N PHE A 107 0.16 -4.73 7.60
CA PHE A 107 1.52 -5.25 7.44
C PHE A 107 2.23 -5.43 8.79
N LEU A 108 2.20 -4.41 9.66
CA LEU A 108 2.84 -4.48 10.98
C LEU A 108 2.16 -5.50 11.90
N SER A 109 0.86 -5.73 11.76
CA SER A 109 0.17 -6.79 12.49
C SER A 109 0.63 -8.18 12.04
N ALA A 110 0.83 -8.39 10.74
CA ALA A 110 1.40 -9.64 10.20
C ALA A 110 2.88 -9.81 10.58
N LEU A 111 3.66 -8.72 10.59
CA LEU A 111 5.05 -8.76 11.03
C LEU A 111 5.15 -9.11 12.51
N ARG A 112 4.29 -8.52 13.35
CA ARG A 112 4.25 -8.81 14.79
C ARG A 112 3.93 -10.29 15.05
N SER A 113 2.99 -10.88 14.31
CA SER A 113 2.59 -12.28 14.51
C SER A 113 3.62 -13.27 13.97
N THR A 114 4.26 -12.96 12.85
CA THR A 114 5.17 -13.91 12.19
C THR A 114 6.63 -13.74 12.54
N ARG A 115 7.04 -12.56 13.02
CA ARG A 115 8.46 -12.18 13.23
C ARG A 115 9.31 -12.37 11.97
N ASN A 116 8.70 -12.41 10.79
CA ASN A 116 9.37 -12.66 9.52
C ASN A 116 8.85 -11.65 8.49
N TYR A 117 9.75 -10.75 8.06
CA TYR A 117 9.44 -9.64 7.15
C TYR A 117 8.79 -10.12 5.85
N TRP A 118 9.41 -11.06 5.15
CA TRP A 118 8.88 -11.53 3.86
C TRP A 118 7.59 -12.32 4.03
N LYS A 119 7.44 -13.09 5.12
CA LYS A 119 6.16 -13.75 5.43
C LYS A 119 5.06 -12.72 5.67
N ALA A 120 5.35 -11.62 6.35
CA ALA A 120 4.40 -10.53 6.56
C ALA A 120 3.98 -9.85 5.25
N VAL A 121 4.92 -9.61 4.33
CA VAL A 121 4.63 -9.14 2.96
C VAL A 121 3.67 -10.08 2.24
N GLY A 122 3.91 -11.40 2.31
CA GLY A 122 3.00 -12.37 1.71
C GLY A 122 1.60 -12.36 2.33
N ILE A 123 1.52 -12.34 3.66
CA ILE A 123 0.24 -12.34 4.40
C ILE A 123 -0.59 -11.10 4.11
N TYR A 124 0.04 -9.95 3.82
CA TYR A 124 -0.67 -8.74 3.40
C TYR A 124 -1.67 -9.04 2.25
N HIS A 125 -1.24 -9.86 1.29
CA HIS A 125 -2.04 -10.20 0.11
C HIS A 125 -2.98 -11.39 0.31
N SER A 126 -2.53 -12.48 0.93
CA SER A 126 -3.33 -13.71 1.02
C SER A 126 -2.92 -14.62 2.17
N PRO A 127 -3.86 -15.36 2.81
CA PRO A 127 -3.51 -16.43 3.75
C PRO A 127 -2.92 -17.67 3.06
N THR A 128 -3.09 -17.81 1.74
CA THR A 128 -2.73 -19.02 0.99
C THR A 128 -1.22 -19.06 0.67
N PRO A 129 -0.46 -20.10 1.10
CA PRO A 129 0.99 -20.11 1.00
C PRO A 129 1.58 -19.87 -0.39
N TRP A 130 1.07 -20.51 -1.44
CA TRP A 130 1.60 -20.34 -2.80
C TRP A 130 1.33 -18.94 -3.36
N ARG A 131 0.20 -18.31 -3.00
CA ARG A 131 -0.12 -16.92 -3.38
C ARG A 131 0.82 -15.94 -2.68
N GLN A 132 1.12 -16.20 -1.41
CA GLN A 132 2.10 -15.41 -0.66
C GLN A 132 3.46 -15.44 -1.34
N GLU A 133 3.91 -16.63 -1.78
CA GLU A 133 5.19 -16.77 -2.45
C GLU A 133 5.25 -15.96 -3.75
N HIS A 134 4.26 -16.14 -4.62
CA HIS A 134 4.17 -15.38 -5.87
C HIS A 134 4.16 -13.87 -5.62
N TYR A 135 3.31 -13.42 -4.69
CA TYR A 135 3.18 -12.01 -4.34
C TYR A 135 4.49 -11.40 -3.81
N ARG A 136 5.17 -12.09 -2.89
CA ARG A 136 6.48 -11.63 -2.36
C ARG A 136 7.50 -11.46 -3.48
N ASN A 137 7.56 -12.38 -4.43
CA ASN A 137 8.52 -12.31 -5.53
C ASN A 137 8.26 -11.08 -6.40
N SER A 138 7.00 -10.75 -6.68
CA SER A 138 6.63 -9.54 -7.41
C SER A 138 6.94 -8.27 -6.63
N VAL A 139 6.63 -8.21 -5.32
CA VAL A 139 7.01 -7.07 -4.46
C VAL A 139 8.53 -6.89 -4.44
N VAL A 140 9.32 -7.97 -4.31
CA VAL A 140 10.78 -7.91 -4.37
C VAL A 140 11.25 -7.33 -5.72
N ALA A 141 10.63 -7.74 -6.83
CA ALA A 141 10.96 -7.21 -8.15
C ALA A 141 10.71 -5.69 -8.22
N HIS A 142 9.55 -5.22 -7.77
CA HIS A 142 9.24 -3.79 -7.69
C HIS A 142 10.23 -3.02 -6.80
N MET A 143 10.52 -3.55 -5.60
CA MET A 143 11.48 -2.93 -4.69
C MET A 143 12.89 -2.86 -5.28
N ARG A 144 13.31 -3.86 -6.07
CA ARG A 144 14.61 -3.84 -6.77
C ARG A 144 14.64 -2.80 -7.88
N VAL A 145 13.56 -2.65 -8.65
CA VAL A 145 13.43 -1.59 -9.66
C VAL A 145 13.55 -0.21 -9.00
N ARG A 146 12.86 -0.01 -7.86
CA ARG A 146 12.82 1.29 -7.18
C ARG A 146 14.09 1.63 -6.40
N TYR A 147 14.70 0.66 -5.72
CA TYR A 147 15.78 0.89 -4.74
C TYR A 147 17.10 0.19 -5.06
N GLY A 148 17.16 -0.60 -6.14
CA GLY A 148 18.30 -1.43 -6.50
C GLY A 148 18.37 -2.75 -5.73
N ASN A 149 19.40 -3.55 -6.02
CA ASN A 149 19.56 -4.93 -5.49
C ASN A 149 19.79 -5.00 -3.97
N SER A 150 20.18 -3.88 -3.34
CA SER A 150 20.47 -3.78 -1.91
C SER A 150 19.38 -2.98 -1.19
N ILE A 151 18.13 -3.45 -1.28
CA ILE A 151 16.90 -2.74 -0.83
C ILE A 151 17.07 -2.10 0.56
N PHE A 152 17.63 -2.82 1.53
CA PHE A 152 17.72 -2.37 2.93
C PHE A 152 19.13 -2.10 3.45
N ARG A 153 20.20 -2.25 2.66
CA ARG A 153 21.54 -1.86 3.13
C ARG A 153 21.61 -0.33 3.20
N ALA A 154 22.02 0.19 4.35
CA ALA A 154 22.46 1.58 4.45
C ALA A 154 23.76 1.75 3.65
N ARG A 155 23.93 2.88 2.95
CA ARG A 155 25.24 3.24 2.39
C ARG A 155 26.21 3.48 3.56
N GLY A 156 27.25 2.66 3.68
CA GLY A 156 28.37 2.90 4.60
C GLY A 156 28.21 2.49 6.07
N ALA A 157 27.09 1.93 6.54
CA ALA A 157 26.93 1.57 7.96
C ALA A 157 27.22 0.09 8.25
N ARG A 158 28.11 -0.16 9.23
CA ARG A 158 28.13 -1.40 10.03
C ARG A 158 26.87 -1.40 10.89
N THR A 159 26.02 -2.41 10.68
CA THR A 159 24.88 -2.86 11.50
C THR A 159 24.33 -1.84 12.51
N SER A 160 23.23 -1.16 12.19
CA SER A 160 22.48 -0.37 13.17
C SER A 160 20.97 -0.48 12.90
N ASN A 161 20.32 -1.26 13.77
CA ASN A 161 18.91 -1.32 14.19
C ASN A 161 17.76 -1.34 13.14
N VAL A 162 17.13 -2.52 13.01
CA VAL A 162 15.65 -2.78 13.00
C VAL A 162 14.79 -2.07 11.90
N VAL A 163 14.07 -2.68 10.94
CA VAL A 163 13.77 -4.06 10.47
C VAL A 163 14.02 -4.07 8.96
N PRO A 164 14.89 -4.95 8.47
CA PRO A 164 14.45 -6.16 7.75
C PRO A 164 14.44 -7.40 8.63
#